data_AF-A0A6A5TVS7-F1
#
_entry.id   AF-A0A6A5TVS7-F1
#
_cell.length_a   1.000
_cell.length_b   1.000
_cell.length_c   1.000
_cell.angle_alpha   90.00
_cell.angle_beta   90.00
_cell.angle_gamma   90.00
#
_symmetry.space_group_name_H-M   'P 1'
#
loop_
_entity.id
_entity.type
_entity.pdbx_description
1 polymer ?
#
loop_
_entity_poly.entity_id
_entity_poly.type
_entity_poly.pdbx_seq_one_letter_code
_entity_poly.pdbx_strand_id
1 'polypeptide(L)'
;MAADAQNNPFIKHLASSDKKTRDQALTSLRAFLGAQTSISELDLLKLWKGLFYCLWMQDKPVLQNALSTSLATLPSTLRPTLVLPFLRAFYLTLAREWSAIDALRMDKFLFLIRQYIHASFAYLARANWDEQTVRQWNEVVEEVPLNPEDMKVPNGLRYHVLDVWVDELEKVERGWGGRGEVLGWVMQPVERLGREGRLKAVRVAAKECLEDERLRAWRGEGGKGEEEEEEWGGIED
;
A
#
# COMPACT_ATOMS: atom_id res chain seq x y z
N MET A 1 -3.98 8.83 -28.64
CA MET A 1 -4.37 10.16 -28.14
C MET A 1 -4.69 10.02 -26.67
N ALA A 2 -3.93 10.66 -25.78
CA ALA A 2 -4.25 10.66 -24.36
C ALA A 2 -5.57 11.42 -24.18
N ALA A 3 -6.61 10.76 -23.68
CA ALA A 3 -7.86 11.43 -23.37
C ALA A 3 -7.61 12.35 -22.17
N ASP A 4 -7.55 13.66 -22.41
CA ASP A 4 -7.50 14.67 -21.35
C ASP A 4 -8.64 14.42 -20.36
N ALA A 5 -8.33 14.28 -19.06
CA ALA A 5 -9.40 14.08 -18.07
C ALA A 5 -10.30 15.31 -17.88
N GLN A 6 -10.00 16.44 -18.53
CA GLN A 6 -10.95 17.55 -18.69
C GLN A 6 -12.25 17.12 -19.41
N ASN A 7 -12.22 16.05 -20.22
CA ASN A 7 -13.40 15.52 -20.93
C ASN A 7 -14.15 14.42 -20.17
N ASN A 8 -13.83 14.14 -18.91
CA ASN A 8 -14.48 13.08 -18.12
C ASN A 8 -15.43 13.66 -17.05
N PRO A 9 -16.68 14.01 -17.41
CA PRO A 9 -17.64 14.61 -16.47
C PRO A 9 -17.92 13.73 -15.24
N PHE A 10 -17.73 12.41 -15.34
CA PHE A 10 -17.92 11.49 -14.24
C PHE A 10 -16.98 11.71 -13.05
N ILE A 11 -15.81 12.34 -13.24
CA ILE A 11 -14.87 12.58 -12.12
C ILE A 11 -15.50 13.48 -11.06
N LYS A 12 -16.27 14.51 -11.49
CA LYS A 12 -17.01 15.38 -10.55
C LYS A 12 -18.12 14.62 -9.82
N HIS A 13 -18.71 13.63 -10.49
CA HIS A 13 -19.78 12.80 -9.91
C HIS A 13 -19.29 11.81 -8.85
N LEU A 14 -17.98 11.49 -8.81
CA LEU A 14 -17.38 10.68 -7.73
C LEU A 14 -17.51 11.34 -6.36
N ALA A 15 -17.53 12.68 -6.30
CA ALA A 15 -17.69 13.45 -5.07
C ALA A 15 -19.15 13.87 -4.78
N SER A 16 -20.12 13.36 -5.54
CA SER A 16 -21.55 13.68 -5.33
C SER A 16 -22.03 13.22 -3.95
N SER A 17 -22.94 13.96 -3.33
CA SER A 17 -23.61 13.54 -2.09
C SER A 17 -24.57 12.36 -2.32
N ASP A 18 -25.12 12.24 -3.53
CA ASP A 18 -26.00 11.13 -3.92
C ASP A 18 -25.20 9.84 -4.21
N LYS A 19 -25.50 8.77 -3.46
CA LYS A 19 -24.83 7.48 -3.61
C LYS A 19 -25.01 6.90 -5.01
N LYS A 20 -26.22 7.00 -5.58
CA LYS A 20 -26.52 6.40 -6.90
C LYS A 20 -25.66 7.04 -7.99
N THR A 21 -25.51 8.36 -7.93
CA THR A 21 -24.61 9.13 -8.79
C THR A 21 -23.15 8.67 -8.65
N ARG A 22 -22.66 8.45 -7.42
CA ARG A 22 -21.30 7.94 -7.19
C ARG A 22 -21.10 6.53 -7.74
N ASP A 23 -22.06 5.63 -7.53
CA ASP A 23 -21.99 4.25 -8.02
C ASP A 23 -21.93 4.20 -9.56
N GLN A 24 -22.72 5.04 -10.24
CA GLN A 24 -22.69 5.18 -11.69
C GLN A 24 -21.34 5.74 -12.17
N ALA A 25 -20.80 6.76 -11.49
CA ALA A 25 -19.50 7.33 -11.80
C ALA A 25 -18.36 6.30 -11.65
N LEU A 26 -18.39 5.46 -10.62
CA LEU A 26 -17.43 4.37 -10.43
C LEU A 26 -17.52 3.30 -11.52
N THR A 27 -18.73 3.01 -12.00
CA THR A 27 -18.93 2.08 -13.12
C THR A 27 -18.31 2.63 -14.40
N SER A 28 -18.57 3.91 -14.71
CA SER A 28 -17.96 4.60 -15.85
C SER A 28 -16.44 4.69 -15.73
N LEU A 29 -15.92 4.92 -14.52
CA LEU A 29 -14.49 4.98 -14.26
C LEU A 29 -13.80 3.66 -14.61
N ARG A 30 -14.37 2.51 -14.23
CA ARG A 30 -13.79 1.19 -14.56
C ARG A 30 -13.69 0.96 -16.06
N ALA A 31 -14.77 1.26 -16.79
CA ALA A 31 -14.78 1.13 -18.24
C ALA A 31 -13.75 2.07 -18.89
N PHE A 32 -13.64 3.30 -18.39
CA PHE A 32 -12.64 4.26 -18.85
C PHE A 32 -11.21 3.74 -18.62
N LEU A 33 -10.89 3.31 -17.40
CA LEU A 33 -9.54 2.87 -17.02
C LEU A 33 -9.05 1.68 -17.84
N GLY A 34 -9.92 0.69 -18.12
CA GLY A 34 -9.56 -0.48 -18.92
C GLY A 34 -9.25 -0.16 -20.39
N ALA A 35 -9.78 0.94 -20.92
CA ALA A 35 -9.57 1.34 -22.31
C ALA A 35 -8.26 2.14 -22.51
N GLN A 36 -7.72 2.77 -21.46
CA GLN A 36 -6.61 3.72 -21.60
C GLN A 36 -5.24 3.07 -21.79
N THR A 37 -4.43 3.69 -22.65
CA THR A 37 -3.02 3.34 -22.86
C THR A 37 -2.07 4.20 -22.03
N SER A 38 -2.48 5.44 -21.75
CA SER A 38 -1.70 6.49 -21.12
C SER A 38 -2.65 7.47 -20.42
N ILE A 39 -2.33 7.90 -19.21
CA ILE A 39 -3.06 8.92 -18.46
C ILE A 39 -2.02 9.87 -17.87
N SER A 40 -2.24 11.19 -17.98
CA SER A 40 -1.31 12.17 -17.41
C SER A 40 -1.29 12.08 -15.88
N GLU A 41 -0.16 12.44 -15.27
CA GLU A 41 -0.04 12.48 -13.81
C GLU A 41 -1.10 13.39 -13.18
N LEU A 42 -1.30 14.58 -13.75
CA LEU A 42 -2.31 15.53 -13.28
C LEU A 42 -3.71 14.92 -13.28
N ASP A 43 -4.04 14.12 -14.29
CA ASP A 43 -5.34 13.49 -14.42
C ASP A 43 -5.51 12.31 -13.46
N LEU A 44 -4.45 11.54 -13.22
CA LEU A 44 -4.42 10.53 -12.15
C LEU A 44 -4.64 11.17 -10.78
N LEU A 45 -4.03 12.33 -10.50
CA LEU A 45 -4.23 13.08 -9.25
C LEU A 45 -5.66 13.64 -9.12
N LYS A 46 -6.25 14.14 -10.20
CA LYS A 46 -7.67 14.57 -10.20
C LYS A 46 -8.62 13.40 -9.95
N LEU A 47 -8.37 12.27 -10.61
CA LEU A 47 -9.13 11.04 -10.45
C LEU A 47 -9.06 10.56 -9.00
N TRP A 48 -7.85 10.48 -8.44
CA TRP A 48 -7.67 10.07 -7.06
C TRP A 48 -8.29 11.01 -6.04
N LYS A 49 -8.27 12.32 -6.29
CA LYS A 49 -9.04 13.28 -5.50
C LYS A 49 -10.55 12.95 -5.54
N GLY A 50 -11.09 12.60 -6.70
CA GLY A 50 -12.49 12.15 -6.84
C GLY A 50 -12.78 10.87 -6.05
N LEU A 51 -11.90 9.86 -6.15
CA LEU A 51 -12.02 8.59 -5.40
C LEU A 51 -11.93 8.79 -3.88
N PHE A 52 -11.02 9.65 -3.44
CA PHE A 52 -10.88 10.03 -2.04
C PHE A 52 -12.20 10.58 -1.49
N TYR A 53 -12.81 11.55 -2.19
CA TYR A 53 -14.10 12.10 -1.75
C TYR A 53 -15.27 11.12 -1.93
N CYS A 54 -15.18 10.16 -2.86
CA CYS A 54 -16.16 9.08 -2.97
C CYS A 54 -16.21 8.23 -1.68
N LEU A 55 -15.05 7.88 -1.12
CA LEU A 55 -14.96 7.19 0.17
C LEU A 55 -15.29 8.12 1.34
N TRP A 56 -14.88 9.39 1.27
CA TRP A 56 -15.21 10.42 2.26
C TRP A 56 -16.71 10.51 2.52
N MET A 57 -17.53 10.51 1.46
CA MET A 57 -18.99 10.60 1.51
C MET A 57 -19.71 9.28 1.86
N GLN A 58 -18.96 8.21 2.16
CA GLN A 58 -19.54 6.94 2.60
C GLN A 58 -19.52 6.85 4.14
N ASP A 59 -20.70 6.89 4.74
CA ASP A 59 -20.85 6.90 6.20
C ASP A 59 -21.25 5.53 6.79
N LYS A 60 -21.79 4.62 5.98
CA LYS A 60 -22.21 3.30 6.49
C LYS A 60 -21.01 2.35 6.55
N PRO A 61 -20.62 1.79 7.72
CA PRO A 61 -19.39 0.99 7.87
C PRO A 61 -19.27 -0.17 6.88
N VAL A 62 -20.34 -0.96 6.70
CA VAL A 62 -20.35 -2.07 5.73
C VAL A 62 -20.08 -1.59 4.31
N LEU A 63 -20.63 -0.42 3.94
CA LEU A 63 -20.42 0.16 2.61
C LEU A 63 -19.04 0.82 2.47
N GLN A 64 -18.43 1.29 3.55
CA GLN A 64 -17.04 1.77 3.55
C GLN A 64 -16.10 0.63 3.18
N ASN A 65 -16.22 -0.52 3.86
CA ASN A 65 -15.38 -1.68 3.59
C ASN A 65 -15.60 -2.24 2.18
N ALA A 66 -16.86 -2.34 1.75
CA ALA A 66 -17.19 -2.76 0.39
C ALA A 66 -16.60 -1.80 -0.65
N LEU A 67 -16.69 -0.48 -0.41
CA LEU A 67 -16.11 0.52 -1.29
C LEU A 67 -14.58 0.45 -1.32
N SER A 68 -13.90 0.39 -0.17
CA SER A 68 -12.43 0.29 -0.13
C SER A 68 -11.91 -0.95 -0.86
N THR A 69 -12.56 -2.10 -0.65
CA THR A 69 -12.23 -3.35 -1.38
C THR A 69 -12.46 -3.18 -2.88
N SER A 70 -13.61 -2.61 -3.25
CA SER A 70 -13.98 -2.30 -4.63
C SER A 70 -12.97 -1.36 -5.32
N LEU A 71 -12.47 -0.33 -4.62
CA LEU A 71 -11.45 0.58 -5.12
C LEU A 71 -10.09 -0.12 -5.28
N ALA A 72 -9.71 -1.02 -4.39
CA ALA A 72 -8.45 -1.77 -4.47
C ALA A 72 -8.40 -2.79 -5.62
N THR A 73 -9.52 -3.06 -6.28
CA THR A 73 -9.55 -3.82 -7.55
C THR A 73 -9.17 -3.00 -8.78
N LEU A 74 -9.17 -1.66 -8.70
CA LEU A 74 -8.91 -0.81 -9.87
C LEU A 74 -7.52 -1.05 -10.49
N PRO A 75 -6.42 -1.21 -9.71
CA PRO A 75 -5.10 -1.49 -10.30
C PRO A 75 -5.07 -2.70 -11.22
N SER A 76 -5.82 -3.78 -10.93
CA SER A 76 -5.85 -4.97 -11.80
C SER A 76 -6.66 -4.79 -13.08
N THR A 77 -7.41 -3.69 -13.22
CA THR A 77 -8.12 -3.34 -14.46
C THR A 77 -7.29 -2.48 -15.41
N LEU A 78 -6.15 -1.96 -14.94
CA LEU A 78 -5.26 -1.08 -15.70
C LEU A 78 -4.30 -1.90 -16.56
N ARG A 79 -3.80 -1.28 -17.62
CA ARG A 79 -2.59 -1.78 -18.30
C ARG A 79 -1.38 -1.69 -17.37
N PRO A 80 -0.41 -2.62 -17.45
CA PRO A 80 0.78 -2.62 -16.58
C PRO A 80 1.50 -1.27 -16.50
N THR A 81 1.61 -0.56 -17.64
CA THR A 81 2.24 0.77 -17.74
C THR A 81 1.56 1.86 -16.92
N LEU A 82 0.32 1.66 -16.48
CA LEU A 82 -0.46 2.63 -15.69
C LEU A 82 -0.58 2.26 -14.22
N VAL A 83 -0.21 1.04 -13.82
CA VAL A 83 -0.38 0.57 -12.43
C VAL A 83 0.44 1.40 -11.45
N LEU A 84 1.76 1.53 -11.68
CA LEU A 84 2.63 2.26 -10.77
C LEU A 84 2.33 3.77 -10.73
N PRO A 85 2.10 4.48 -11.87
CA PRO A 85 1.62 5.86 -11.84
C PRO A 85 0.31 6.05 -11.07
N PHE A 86 -0.61 5.09 -11.17
CA PHE A 86 -1.88 5.12 -10.45
C PHE A 86 -1.69 4.93 -8.94
N LEU A 87 -0.82 4.00 -8.52
CA LEU A 87 -0.45 3.81 -7.11
C LEU A 87 0.30 5.02 -6.54
N ARG A 88 1.17 5.65 -7.32
CA ARG A 88 1.85 6.88 -6.92
C ARG A 88 0.86 8.01 -6.66
N ALA A 89 -0.10 8.23 -7.57
CA ALA A 89 -1.15 9.23 -7.40
C ALA A 89 -2.06 8.96 -6.19
N PHE A 90 -2.29 7.68 -5.84
CA PHE A 90 -2.98 7.28 -4.61
C PHE A 90 -2.25 7.79 -3.36
N TYR A 91 -0.97 7.45 -3.21
CA TYR A 91 -0.19 7.84 -2.03
C TYR A 91 -0.01 9.35 -1.95
N LEU A 92 0.25 10.03 -3.07
CA LEU A 92 0.33 11.50 -3.12
C LEU A 92 -0.98 12.15 -2.65
N THR A 93 -2.12 11.60 -3.05
CA THR A 93 -3.43 12.11 -2.63
C THR A 93 -3.64 11.90 -1.13
N LEU A 94 -3.34 10.71 -0.61
CA LEU A 94 -3.45 10.44 0.82
C LEU A 94 -2.52 11.32 1.66
N ALA A 95 -1.25 11.44 1.28
CA ALA A 95 -0.28 12.27 1.99
C ALA A 95 -0.74 13.74 2.05
N ARG A 96 -1.29 14.27 0.93
CA ARG A 96 -1.81 15.63 0.86
C ARG A 96 -3.03 15.84 1.77
N GLU A 97 -3.98 14.91 1.77
CA GLU A 97 -5.27 15.07 2.46
C GLU A 97 -5.24 14.58 3.91
N TRP A 98 -4.17 13.93 4.35
CA TRP A 98 -4.09 13.23 5.65
C TRP A 98 -4.49 14.09 6.85
N SER A 99 -3.98 15.32 6.92
CA SER A 99 -4.25 16.24 8.04
C SER A 99 -5.70 16.72 8.08
N ALA A 100 -6.44 16.61 6.98
CA ALA A 100 -7.86 16.94 6.93
C ALA A 100 -8.74 15.78 7.40
N ILE A 101 -8.23 14.54 7.48
CA ILE A 101 -8.99 13.38 7.93
C ILE A 101 -9.15 13.44 9.44
N ASP A 102 -10.38 13.70 9.91
CA ASP A 102 -10.71 13.64 11.32
C ASP A 102 -10.80 12.19 11.84
N ALA A 103 -10.76 12.05 13.17
CA ALA A 103 -10.74 10.75 13.83
C ALA A 103 -11.93 9.84 13.46
N LEU A 104 -13.13 10.39 13.21
CA LEU A 104 -14.31 9.60 12.88
C LEU A 104 -14.24 9.01 11.45
N ARG A 105 -13.36 9.53 10.61
CA ARG A 105 -13.16 9.07 9.23
C ARG A 105 -11.88 8.27 9.04
N MET A 106 -10.99 8.23 10.04
CA MET A 106 -9.67 7.65 9.89
C MET A 106 -9.72 6.17 9.50
N ASP A 107 -10.54 5.38 10.19
CA ASP A 107 -10.57 3.91 10.05
C ASP A 107 -10.80 3.44 8.60
N LYS A 108 -11.70 4.07 7.85
CA LYS A 108 -11.97 3.70 6.45
C LYS A 108 -10.80 4.01 5.51
N PHE A 109 -10.02 5.05 5.82
CA PHE A 109 -8.83 5.39 5.04
C PHE A 109 -7.65 4.49 5.41
N LEU A 110 -7.48 4.14 6.69
CA LEU A 110 -6.54 3.09 7.12
C LEU A 110 -6.88 1.76 6.43
N PHE A 111 -8.15 1.37 6.41
CA PHE A 111 -8.58 0.17 5.69
C PHE A 111 -8.30 0.27 4.18
N LEU A 112 -8.56 1.42 3.55
CA LEU A 112 -8.22 1.62 2.14
C LEU A 112 -6.71 1.43 1.87
N ILE A 113 -5.85 1.95 2.74
CA ILE A 113 -4.38 1.80 2.62
C ILE A 113 -3.98 0.34 2.72
N ARG A 114 -4.53 -0.40 3.69
CA ARG A 114 -4.30 -1.84 3.82
C ARG A 114 -4.67 -2.58 2.53
N GLN A 115 -5.83 -2.29 1.96
CA GLN A 115 -6.27 -2.91 0.70
C GLN A 115 -5.37 -2.54 -0.48
N TYR A 116 -4.80 -1.33 -0.53
CA TYR A 116 -3.89 -0.90 -1.59
C TYR A 116 -2.48 -1.46 -1.46
N ILE A 117 -1.99 -1.68 -0.24
CA ILE A 117 -0.76 -2.44 0.01
C ILE A 117 -0.94 -3.88 -0.47
N HIS A 118 -2.05 -4.54 -0.09
CA HIS A 118 -2.37 -5.88 -0.59
C HIS A 118 -2.46 -5.93 -2.12
N ALA A 119 -3.17 -4.99 -2.74
CA ALA A 119 -3.30 -4.93 -4.19
C ALA A 119 -1.94 -4.71 -4.91
N SER A 120 -1.03 -3.96 -4.27
CA SER A 120 0.33 -3.77 -4.76
C SER A 120 1.13 -5.07 -4.73
N PHE A 121 1.14 -5.79 -3.60
CA PHE A 121 1.80 -7.08 -3.50
C PHE A 121 1.20 -8.12 -4.44
N ALA A 122 -0.13 -8.15 -4.58
CA ALA A 122 -0.79 -9.05 -5.52
C ALA A 122 -0.43 -8.72 -6.98
N TYR A 123 -0.19 -7.45 -7.31
CA TYR A 123 0.33 -7.06 -8.62
C TYR A 123 1.76 -7.57 -8.84
N LEU A 124 2.66 -7.38 -7.87
CA LEU A 124 4.04 -7.87 -7.93
C LEU A 124 4.10 -9.40 -8.03
N ALA A 125 3.29 -10.11 -7.23
CA ALA A 125 3.18 -11.56 -7.27
C ALA A 125 2.72 -12.08 -8.65
N ARG A 126 1.73 -11.42 -9.29
CA ARG A 126 1.30 -11.76 -10.66
C ARG A 126 2.36 -11.46 -11.72
N ALA A 127 3.26 -10.50 -11.46
CA ALA A 127 4.44 -10.25 -12.26
C ALA A 127 5.60 -11.19 -11.91
N ASN A 128 5.34 -12.26 -11.15
CA ASN A 128 6.33 -13.23 -10.66
C ASN A 128 7.49 -12.58 -9.90
N TRP A 129 7.21 -11.49 -9.18
CA TRP A 129 8.22 -10.74 -8.44
C TRP A 129 9.40 -10.30 -9.29
N ASP A 130 9.14 -9.98 -10.57
CA ASP A 130 10.14 -9.44 -11.48
C ASP A 130 10.92 -8.28 -10.85
N GLU A 131 12.25 -8.40 -10.82
CA GLU A 131 13.14 -7.50 -10.10
C GLU A 131 12.94 -6.04 -10.53
N GLN A 132 12.82 -5.79 -11.83
CA GLN A 132 12.62 -4.45 -12.36
C GLN A 132 11.29 -3.87 -11.91
N THR A 133 10.22 -4.67 -11.94
CA THR A 133 8.90 -4.27 -11.49
C THR A 133 8.88 -3.97 -9.98
N VAL A 134 9.55 -4.80 -9.16
CA VAL A 134 9.68 -4.56 -7.71
C VAL A 134 10.47 -3.28 -7.43
N ARG A 135 11.59 -3.06 -8.13
CA ARG A 135 12.41 -1.83 -7.98
C ARG A 135 11.62 -0.57 -8.35
N GLN A 136 10.88 -0.58 -9.46
CA GLN A 136 10.03 0.54 -9.85
C GLN A 136 8.89 0.78 -8.84
N TRP A 137 8.36 -0.28 -8.24
CA TRP A 137 7.39 -0.13 -7.15
C TRP A 137 8.02 0.45 -5.88
N ASN A 138 9.24 0.02 -5.53
CA ASN A 138 10.00 0.59 -4.41
C ASN A 138 10.22 2.10 -4.61
N GLU A 139 10.52 2.57 -5.82
CA GLU A 139 10.63 4.01 -6.12
C GLU A 139 9.36 4.78 -5.68
N VAL A 140 8.17 4.24 -5.96
CA VAL A 140 6.90 4.86 -5.56
C VAL A 140 6.73 4.85 -4.04
N VAL A 141 7.05 3.73 -3.38
CA VAL A 141 6.90 3.57 -1.93
C VAL A 141 7.88 4.47 -1.17
N GLU A 142 9.12 4.54 -1.64
CA GLU A 142 10.17 5.39 -1.07
C GLU A 142 10.02 6.86 -1.42
N GLU A 143 9.32 7.19 -2.50
CA GLU A 143 9.00 8.58 -2.79
C GLU A 143 7.96 9.13 -1.81
N VAL A 144 6.94 8.33 -1.48
CA VAL A 144 5.77 8.83 -0.72
C VAL A 144 5.58 8.10 0.62
N PRO A 145 4.91 6.95 0.73
CA PRO A 145 4.50 6.42 2.03
C PRO A 145 5.66 6.09 2.99
N LEU A 146 6.81 5.66 2.49
CA LEU A 146 8.00 5.31 3.29
C LEU A 146 9.23 6.17 2.96
N ASN A 147 9.04 7.39 2.46
CA ASN A 147 10.15 8.34 2.26
C ASN A 147 10.99 8.56 3.54
N PRO A 148 12.31 8.42 3.55
CA PRO A 148 13.07 8.54 4.79
C PRO A 148 13.15 9.97 5.36
N GLU A 149 13.04 11.00 4.53
CA GLU A 149 13.46 12.35 4.89
C GLU A 149 12.35 13.41 4.82
N ASP A 150 11.37 13.23 3.94
CA ASP A 150 10.32 14.22 3.72
C ASP A 150 9.34 14.26 4.90
N MET A 151 9.38 15.37 5.62
CA MET A 151 8.52 15.67 6.76
C MET A 151 7.10 16.09 6.36
N LYS A 152 6.84 16.34 5.06
CA LYS A 152 5.49 16.57 4.54
C LYS A 152 4.69 15.28 4.44
N VAL A 153 5.37 14.13 4.35
CA VAL A 153 4.70 12.84 4.43
C VAL A 153 4.29 12.60 5.89
N PRO A 154 2.99 12.40 6.17
CA PRO A 154 2.50 12.22 7.53
C PRO A 154 3.02 10.93 8.16
N ASN A 155 3.52 11.00 9.40
CA ASN A 155 4.01 9.81 10.11
C ASN A 155 2.92 8.75 10.33
N GLY A 156 1.66 9.15 10.49
CA GLY A 156 0.54 8.21 10.60
C GLY A 156 0.39 7.31 9.36
N LEU A 157 0.69 7.83 8.17
CA LEU A 157 0.72 7.04 6.94
C LEU A 157 1.87 6.02 6.99
N ARG A 158 3.06 6.44 7.45
CA ARG A 158 4.24 5.58 7.57
C ARG A 158 3.98 4.42 8.51
N TYR A 159 3.53 4.73 9.73
CA TYR A 159 3.24 3.73 10.75
C TYR A 159 2.21 2.75 10.25
N HIS A 160 1.08 3.21 9.69
CA HIS A 160 0.06 2.30 9.20
C HIS A 160 0.54 1.43 8.03
N VAL A 161 1.39 1.94 7.13
CA VAL A 161 1.98 1.12 6.06
C VAL A 161 2.90 0.04 6.63
N LEU A 162 3.70 0.36 7.66
CA LEU A 162 4.54 -0.61 8.36
C LEU A 162 3.71 -1.66 9.10
N ASP A 163 2.67 -1.23 9.83
CA ASP A 163 1.79 -2.07 10.65
C ASP A 163 1.10 -3.17 9.83
N VAL A 164 0.80 -2.90 8.55
CA VAL A 164 0.10 -3.84 7.67
C VAL A 164 1.03 -4.56 6.70
N TRP A 165 2.32 -4.21 6.66
CA TRP A 165 3.22 -4.66 5.61
C TRP A 165 3.34 -6.19 5.55
N VAL A 166 3.75 -6.80 6.66
CA VAL A 166 4.00 -8.25 6.73
C VAL A 166 2.68 -9.03 6.61
N ASP A 167 1.60 -8.54 7.23
CA ASP A 167 0.25 -9.13 7.13
C ASP A 167 -0.23 -9.24 5.68
N GLU A 168 -0.10 -8.15 4.91
CA GLU A 168 -0.59 -8.15 3.54
C GLU A 168 0.37 -8.90 2.59
N LEU A 169 1.66 -8.94 2.91
CA LEU A 169 2.66 -9.70 2.17
C LEU A 169 2.47 -11.21 2.33
N GLU A 170 2.11 -11.67 3.54
CA GLU A 170 1.79 -13.07 3.83
C GLU A 170 0.64 -13.59 2.95
N LYS A 171 -0.37 -12.75 2.69
CA LYS A 171 -1.60 -13.17 1.99
C LYS A 171 -1.43 -13.45 0.51
N VAL A 172 -0.36 -12.97 -0.12
CA VAL A 172 -0.22 -13.06 -1.59
C VAL A 172 0.58 -14.26 -2.07
N GLU A 173 1.26 -14.97 -1.17
CA GLU A 173 2.06 -16.14 -1.50
C GLU A 173 1.82 -17.26 -0.49
N ARG A 174 1.81 -18.51 -0.97
CA ARG A 174 1.67 -19.70 -0.10
C ARG A 174 3.02 -20.06 0.49
N GLY A 175 3.49 -19.26 1.43
CA GLY A 175 4.77 -19.42 2.11
C GLY A 175 5.94 -18.78 1.37
N TRP A 176 6.82 -18.15 2.14
CA TRP A 176 7.94 -17.35 1.65
C TRP A 176 9.31 -18.04 1.76
N GLY A 177 9.33 -19.30 2.20
CA GLY A 177 10.56 -20.09 2.30
C GLY A 177 11.29 -20.21 0.96
N GLY A 178 12.60 -19.99 0.96
CA GLY A 178 13.43 -20.05 -0.25
C GLY A 178 13.34 -18.83 -1.17
N ARG A 179 12.59 -17.78 -0.80
CA ARG A 179 12.45 -16.53 -1.57
C ARG A 179 13.25 -15.36 -0.97
N GLY A 180 14.40 -15.66 -0.36
CA GLY A 180 15.22 -14.66 0.35
C GLY A 180 15.61 -13.46 -0.51
N GLU A 181 15.89 -13.67 -1.80
CA GLU A 181 16.21 -12.59 -2.74
C GLU A 181 15.01 -11.65 -2.97
N VAL A 182 13.83 -12.20 -3.24
CA VAL A 182 12.59 -11.42 -3.41
C VAL A 182 12.23 -10.69 -2.13
N LEU A 183 12.37 -11.33 -0.96
CA LEU A 183 12.19 -10.68 0.34
C LEU A 183 13.15 -9.50 0.51
N GLY A 184 14.41 -9.64 0.10
CA GLY A 184 15.37 -8.54 0.09
C GLY A 184 14.89 -7.36 -0.75
N TRP A 185 14.39 -7.62 -1.96
CA TRP A 185 13.87 -6.54 -2.83
C TRP A 185 12.62 -5.87 -2.26
N VAL A 186 11.64 -6.65 -1.80
CA VAL A 186 10.37 -6.12 -1.32
C VAL A 186 10.55 -5.40 0.02
N MET A 187 11.43 -5.88 0.91
CA MET A 187 11.66 -5.22 2.21
C MET A 187 12.58 -3.99 2.13
N GLN A 188 13.22 -3.75 0.99
CA GLN A 188 14.18 -2.66 0.82
C GLN A 188 13.67 -1.27 1.24
N PRO A 189 12.42 -0.85 0.97
CA PRO A 189 11.89 0.42 1.46
C PRO A 189 11.82 0.51 2.99
N VAL A 190 11.46 -0.60 3.65
CA VAL A 190 11.39 -0.68 5.13
C VAL A 190 12.80 -0.64 5.72
N GLU A 191 13.75 -1.38 5.14
CA GLU A 191 15.15 -1.38 5.55
C GLU A 191 15.79 0.01 5.41
N ARG A 192 15.54 0.67 4.28
CA ARG A 192 15.99 2.04 4.03
C ARG A 192 15.40 3.00 5.06
N LEU A 193 14.10 2.93 5.33
CA LEU A 193 13.44 3.77 6.33
C LEU A 193 14.02 3.54 7.75
N GLY A 194 14.34 2.29 8.11
CA GLY A 194 14.97 1.94 9.39
C GLY A 194 16.38 2.49 9.57
N ARG A 195 17.12 2.69 8.48
CA ARG A 195 18.49 3.24 8.46
C ARG A 195 18.50 4.77 8.36
N GLU A 196 17.75 5.30 7.40
CA GLU A 196 17.85 6.69 6.94
C GLU A 196 16.71 7.58 7.45
N GLY A 197 15.67 6.99 8.05
CA GLY A 197 14.50 7.73 8.53
C GLY A 197 14.90 8.89 9.43
N ARG A 198 14.45 10.11 9.11
CA ARG A 198 14.84 11.34 9.81
C ARG A 198 14.51 11.31 11.30
N LEU A 199 13.35 10.77 11.65
CA LEU A 199 12.88 10.65 13.03
C LEU A 199 13.24 9.29 13.63
N LYS A 200 13.76 9.30 14.87
CA LYS A 200 14.07 8.08 15.62
C LYS A 200 12.86 7.15 15.74
N ALA A 201 11.69 7.69 16.06
CA ALA A 201 10.46 6.90 16.21
C ALA A 201 10.09 6.14 14.93
N VAL A 202 10.24 6.78 13.77
CA VAL A 202 9.99 6.15 12.46
C VAL A 202 11.01 5.05 12.17
N ARG A 203 12.28 5.26 12.50
CA ARG A 203 13.30 4.21 12.38
C ARG A 203 13.02 3.02 13.28
N VAL A 204 12.53 3.26 14.50
CA VAL A 204 12.17 2.19 15.45
C VAL A 204 11.01 1.37 14.90
N ALA A 205 9.91 2.00 14.48
CA ALA A 205 8.78 1.29 13.89
C ALA A 205 9.18 0.47 12.65
N ALA A 206 10.06 0.99 11.80
CA ALA A 206 10.57 0.23 10.66
C ALA A 206 11.39 -1.00 11.09
N LYS A 207 12.18 -0.88 12.16
CA LYS A 207 12.94 -2.01 12.72
C LYS A 207 12.03 -3.06 13.37
N GLU A 208 10.99 -2.64 14.08
CA GLU A 208 9.98 -3.55 14.64
C GLU A 208 9.29 -4.35 13.53
N CYS A 209 8.96 -3.71 12.40
CA CYS A 209 8.46 -4.40 11.20
C CYS A 209 9.45 -5.44 10.64
N LEU A 210 10.76 -5.15 10.66
CA LEU A 210 11.80 -6.10 10.23
C LEU A 210 12.03 -7.25 11.22
N GLU A 211 11.62 -7.07 12.48
CA GLU A 211 11.73 -8.07 13.55
C GLU A 211 10.50 -8.99 13.65
N ASP A 212 9.47 -8.82 12.80
CA ASP A 212 8.30 -9.70 12.75
C ASP A 212 8.73 -11.18 12.64
N GLU A 213 8.21 -12.01 13.54
CA GLU A 213 8.59 -13.43 13.66
C GLU A 213 8.38 -14.20 12.36
N ARG A 214 7.30 -13.90 11.61
CA ARG A 214 7.01 -14.53 10.32
C ARG A 214 8.08 -14.15 9.30
N LEU A 215 8.43 -12.86 9.22
CA LEU A 215 9.46 -12.38 8.30
C LEU A 215 10.82 -13.00 8.61
N ARG A 216 11.21 -13.09 9.88
CA ARG A 216 12.43 -13.76 10.32
C ARG A 216 12.41 -15.25 9.94
N ALA A 217 11.29 -15.94 10.16
CA ALA A 217 11.13 -17.33 9.75
C ALA A 217 11.26 -17.50 8.23
N TRP A 218 10.67 -16.60 7.44
CA TRP A 218 10.77 -16.62 5.97
C TRP A 218 12.20 -16.40 5.46
N ARG A 219 13.00 -15.62 6.20
CA ARG A 219 14.44 -15.41 5.95
C ARG A 219 15.32 -16.58 6.41
N GLY A 220 14.76 -17.57 7.12
CA GLY A 220 15.50 -18.70 7.68
C GLY A 220 16.23 -18.35 9.00
N GLU A 221 15.83 -17.28 9.68
CA GLU A 221 16.46 -16.81 10.92
C GLU A 221 15.85 -17.44 12.19
N GLY A 222 14.80 -18.25 12.05
CA GLY A 222 14.02 -18.81 13.16
C GLY A 222 14.63 -20.00 13.92
N GLY A 223 15.89 -20.37 13.65
CA GLY A 223 16.51 -21.59 14.20
C GLY A 223 17.56 -21.39 15.29
N LYS A 224 17.70 -20.20 15.90
CA LYS A 224 18.74 -19.92 16.91
C LYS A 224 18.20 -19.61 18.31
N GLY A 225 17.01 -20.09 18.65
CA GLY A 225 16.32 -19.71 19.90
C GLY A 225 16.14 -20.81 20.95
N GLU A 226 16.34 -22.10 20.65
CA GLU A 226 15.90 -23.19 21.55
C GLU A 226 16.89 -24.37 21.68
N GLU A 227 18.20 -24.18 21.44
CA GLU A 227 19.22 -25.22 21.69
C GLU A 227 20.37 -24.74 22.59
N GLU A 228 20.10 -23.98 23.66
CA GLU A 228 21.10 -23.74 24.73
C GLU A 228 20.45 -23.63 26.13
N GLU A 229 19.61 -24.58 26.53
CA GLU A 229 19.30 -24.80 27.96
C GLU A 229 19.08 -26.30 28.23
N GLU A 230 20.15 -27.11 28.17
CA GLU A 230 20.21 -28.38 28.90
C GLU A 230 21.66 -28.88 29.02
N GLU A 231 22.59 -28.02 29.49
CA GLU A 231 23.85 -28.52 30.06
C GLU A 231 23.59 -28.94 31.51
N TRP A 232 23.19 -30.20 31.63
CA TRP A 232 22.97 -30.93 32.87
C TRP A 232 24.29 -31.06 33.65
N GLY A 233 24.59 -30.06 34.49
CA GLY A 233 25.74 -30.07 35.40
C GLY A 233 25.52 -30.96 36.63
N GLY A 234 25.26 -32.25 36.43
CA GLY A 234 25.34 -33.24 37.50
C GLY A 234 26.80 -33.62 37.77
N ILE A 235 27.24 -33.49 39.02
CA ILE A 235 28.42 -34.19 39.51
C ILE A 235 27.95 -35.13 40.62
N GLU A 236 28.18 -36.42 40.38
CA GLU A 236 28.15 -37.52 41.35
C GLU A 236 29.44 -37.52 42.20
N ASP A 237 29.27 -38.02 43.43
CA ASP A 237 30.23 -38.40 44.50
C ASP A 237 31.04 -37.33 45.26
#